data_AF-A0A914YB10-F1
#
_entry.id   AF-A0A914YB10-F1
#
_cell.length_a   1.000
_cell.length_b   1.000
_cell.length_c   1.000
_cell.angle_alpha   90.00
_cell.angle_beta   90.00
_cell.angle_gamma   90.00
#
_symmetry.space_group_name_H-M   'P 1'
#
loop_
_entity.id
_entity.type
_entity.pdbx_description
1 polymer ?
#
loop_
_entity_poly.entity_id
_entity_poly.type
_entity_poly.pdbx_seq_one_letter_code
_entity_poly.pdbx_strand_id
1 'polypeptide(L)'
;MGRTKIERTASQEALHKAELKQKKAESDRKRRAEKTAEQKDEVKQKKRKDIADKRQNLTEVEKANMNETARLRVEAQRATQTEAQKAERNETERLRMEAQRAAQTDAEKANMNEAARLRVEAQRAQLSAVVRAEQNAEQRARTQNRRSNFDEHEARAENATARLRMQLKRNKVTKLCAAGFEVDDNGEAHYGGPLNFICTHCGSKHFESEKISNKGLSFYGCCQHGTIKVEIPDYPEELKKLFDLPEFKRDIRPLNNVHSFGSFNADVVNFGVNRPGPYAFVVQGQVYYQINTALTNESNQPKSHGQLYIVDPEEAVENRIGIFNNLNPDIVKKLSTILSEINAHAKAFKMLYEEIKLQKEIAEEMGVDPLNLSLHFGIKPGQDQRRFNLQASNEILT
;
A
#
# COMPACT_ATOMS: atom_id res chain seq x y z
N MET A 1 63.46 0.40 9.71
CA MET A 1 63.27 1.61 10.56
C MET A 1 64.45 2.56 10.31
N GLY A 2 64.37 3.87 10.55
CA GLY A 2 63.24 4.69 11.02
C GLY A 2 63.72 5.98 11.70
N ARG A 3 62.78 6.84 12.14
CA ARG A 3 63.04 8.24 12.56
C ARG A 3 63.61 9.09 11.40
N THR A 4 64.21 10.25 11.71
CA THR A 4 64.81 11.26 10.79
C THR A 4 63.83 12.13 9.98
N LYS A 5 64.21 13.40 9.74
CA LYS A 5 63.51 14.41 8.91
C LYS A 5 64.43 15.65 8.72
N ILE A 6 64.68 16.11 7.49
CA ILE A 6 65.80 17.04 7.15
C ILE A 6 65.38 18.43 6.63
N GLU A 7 64.41 18.51 5.71
CA GLU A 7 63.92 19.69 4.95
C GLU A 7 63.79 21.03 5.73
N ARG A 8 64.02 22.20 5.08
CA ARG A 8 63.61 23.51 5.67
C ARG A 8 63.42 24.76 4.78
N THR A 9 64.43 25.22 4.03
CA THR A 9 64.66 26.69 3.82
C THR A 9 64.25 27.27 2.44
N ALA A 10 64.67 28.52 2.09
CA ALA A 10 64.36 29.23 0.83
C ALA A 10 62.87 29.51 0.54
N SER A 11 62.03 29.35 1.58
CA SER A 11 60.57 29.39 1.49
C SER A 11 59.98 30.76 1.13
N GLN A 12 60.61 31.87 1.54
CA GLN A 12 59.98 33.21 1.46
C GLN A 12 59.89 33.82 0.04
N GLU A 13 60.91 33.71 -0.82
CA GLU A 13 60.76 34.17 -2.22
C GLU A 13 59.80 33.31 -3.03
N ALA A 14 59.73 32.01 -2.73
CA ALA A 14 58.79 31.09 -3.35
C ALA A 14 57.33 31.48 -3.04
N LEU A 15 57.07 31.98 -1.81
CA LEU A 15 55.74 32.45 -1.40
C LEU A 15 55.27 33.65 -2.23
N HIS A 16 56.05 34.74 -2.37
CA HIS A 16 55.60 35.91 -3.14
C HIS A 16 55.39 35.61 -4.65
N LYS A 17 56.25 34.78 -5.27
CA LYS A 17 56.02 34.32 -6.65
C LYS A 17 54.82 33.38 -6.77
N ALA A 18 54.52 32.59 -5.73
CA ALA A 18 53.31 31.77 -5.68
C ALA A 18 52.05 32.63 -5.58
N GLU A 19 52.04 33.72 -4.81
CA GLU A 19 50.92 34.68 -4.74
C GLU A 19 50.62 35.35 -6.09
N LEU A 20 51.65 35.80 -6.81
CA LEU A 20 51.47 36.37 -8.15
C LEU A 20 50.93 35.34 -9.17
N LYS A 21 51.38 34.08 -9.08
CA LYS A 21 50.79 32.97 -9.84
C LYS A 21 49.35 32.67 -9.42
N GLN A 22 49.03 32.72 -8.12
CA GLN A 22 47.67 32.55 -7.61
C GLN A 22 46.76 33.64 -8.18
N LYS A 23 47.11 34.93 -8.07
CA LYS A 23 46.30 36.02 -8.64
C LYS A 23 46.05 35.85 -10.14
N LYS A 24 47.05 35.44 -10.92
CA LYS A 24 46.88 35.21 -12.37
C LYS A 24 46.02 33.96 -12.65
N ALA A 25 46.21 32.88 -11.89
CA ALA A 25 45.39 31.67 -11.97
C ALA A 25 43.95 31.88 -11.46
N GLU A 26 43.74 32.82 -10.54
CA GLU A 26 42.45 33.20 -9.99
C GLU A 26 41.66 34.09 -10.96
N SER A 27 42.33 35.01 -11.66
CA SER A 27 41.79 35.70 -12.82
C SER A 27 41.39 34.72 -13.93
N ASP A 28 42.27 33.78 -14.30
CA ASP A 28 41.94 32.74 -15.27
C ASP A 28 40.85 31.77 -14.77
N ARG A 29 40.72 31.56 -13.45
CA ARG A 29 39.59 30.83 -12.85
C ARG A 29 38.29 31.61 -12.96
N LYS A 30 38.25 32.91 -12.63
CA LYS A 30 37.07 33.75 -12.82
C LYS A 30 36.65 33.78 -14.29
N ARG A 31 37.59 34.00 -15.21
CA ARG A 31 37.33 33.95 -16.66
C ARG A 31 36.83 32.57 -17.13
N ARG A 32 37.30 31.46 -16.54
CA ARG A 32 36.76 30.11 -16.80
C ARG A 32 35.42 29.84 -16.09
N ALA A 33 35.11 30.54 -15.00
CA ALA A 33 33.84 30.45 -14.30
C ALA A 33 32.74 31.18 -15.06
N GLU A 34 33.02 32.42 -15.50
CA GLU A 34 32.13 33.30 -16.27
C GLU A 34 31.83 32.76 -17.69
N LYS A 35 32.70 31.92 -18.25
CA LYS A 35 32.37 31.18 -19.49
C LYS A 35 31.17 30.25 -19.27
N THR A 36 30.11 30.45 -20.05
CA THR A 36 28.92 29.60 -20.10
C THR A 36 29.25 28.15 -20.49
N ALA A 37 28.32 27.23 -20.23
CA ALA A 37 28.52 25.79 -20.44
C ALA A 37 28.86 25.44 -21.91
N GLU A 38 28.19 26.09 -22.86
CA GLU A 38 28.36 25.87 -24.31
C GLU A 38 29.82 26.08 -24.75
N GLN A 39 30.43 27.19 -24.33
CA GLN A 39 31.84 27.50 -24.62
C GLN A 39 32.83 26.50 -24.00
N LYS A 40 32.42 25.76 -22.96
CA LYS A 40 33.26 24.72 -22.33
C LYS A 40 33.16 23.40 -23.09
N ASP A 41 32.00 23.06 -23.62
CA ASP A 41 31.82 21.82 -24.37
C ASP A 41 32.34 21.91 -25.81
N GLU A 42 32.27 23.08 -26.46
CA GLU A 42 32.89 23.31 -27.77
C GLU A 42 34.41 23.02 -27.74
N VAL A 43 35.10 23.47 -26.70
CA VAL A 43 36.55 23.20 -26.48
C VAL A 43 36.82 21.71 -26.22
N LYS A 44 35.93 21.00 -25.51
CA LYS A 44 36.07 19.54 -25.29
C LYS A 44 35.85 18.75 -26.58
N GLN A 45 34.87 19.15 -27.40
CA GLN A 45 34.59 18.50 -28.68
C GLN A 45 35.78 18.62 -29.63
N LYS A 46 36.38 19.82 -29.75
CA LYS A 46 37.55 20.05 -30.62
C LYS A 46 38.70 19.10 -30.28
N LYS A 47 39.07 19.01 -29.00
CA LYS A 47 40.13 18.08 -28.54
C LYS A 47 39.83 16.59 -28.79
N ARG A 48 38.55 16.19 -28.78
CA ARG A 48 38.17 14.78 -29.06
C ARG A 48 38.38 14.43 -30.54
N LYS A 49 38.12 15.36 -31.47
CA LYS A 49 38.38 15.18 -32.90
C LYS A 49 39.88 15.05 -33.18
N ASP A 50 40.70 15.99 -32.69
CA ASP A 50 42.16 15.98 -32.88
C ASP A 50 42.85 14.65 -32.47
N ILE A 51 42.31 13.96 -31.47
CA ILE A 51 42.81 12.65 -30.98
C ILE A 51 42.30 11.48 -31.85
N ALA A 52 41.06 11.55 -32.34
CA ALA A 52 40.50 10.54 -33.23
C ALA A 52 41.22 10.52 -34.58
N ASP A 53 41.46 11.70 -35.16
CA ASP A 53 42.12 11.87 -36.46
C ASP A 53 43.55 11.30 -36.42
N LYS A 54 44.29 11.58 -35.33
CA LYS A 54 45.61 10.98 -35.08
C LYS A 54 45.60 9.45 -34.97
N ARG A 55 44.51 8.85 -34.47
CA ARG A 55 44.38 7.39 -34.34
C ARG A 55 44.04 6.68 -35.64
N GLN A 56 43.31 7.35 -36.55
CA GLN A 56 42.98 6.77 -37.85
C GLN A 56 44.25 6.56 -38.69
N ASN A 57 45.14 7.55 -38.69
CA ASN A 57 46.38 7.60 -39.49
C ASN A 57 47.53 6.71 -38.98
N LEU A 58 47.31 5.83 -37.98
CA LEU A 58 48.31 4.86 -37.49
C LEU A 58 48.37 3.59 -38.35
N THR A 59 49.53 2.96 -38.42
CA THR A 59 49.72 1.70 -39.16
C THR A 59 49.18 0.48 -38.38
N GLU A 60 48.94 -0.64 -39.08
CA GLU A 60 48.36 -1.85 -38.46
C GLU A 60 49.24 -2.45 -37.35
N VAL A 61 50.56 -2.43 -37.51
CA VAL A 61 51.50 -2.95 -36.50
C VAL A 61 51.49 -2.09 -35.23
N GLU A 62 51.41 -0.76 -35.37
CA GLU A 62 51.26 0.16 -34.24
C GLU A 62 49.91 -0.04 -33.54
N LYS A 63 48.84 -0.30 -34.30
CA LYS A 63 47.51 -0.66 -33.76
C LYS A 63 47.54 -1.99 -33.01
N ALA A 64 48.24 -3.01 -33.52
CA ALA A 64 48.42 -4.30 -32.86
C ALA A 64 49.18 -4.16 -31.53
N ASN A 65 50.33 -3.47 -31.53
CA ASN A 65 51.13 -3.23 -30.31
C ASN A 65 50.36 -2.39 -29.27
N MET A 66 49.58 -1.39 -29.72
CA MET A 66 48.69 -0.61 -28.84
C MET A 66 47.56 -1.47 -28.24
N ASN A 67 47.03 -2.44 -28.98
CA ASN A 67 46.00 -3.36 -28.48
C ASN A 67 46.58 -4.38 -27.50
N GLU A 68 47.77 -4.93 -27.75
CA GLU A 68 48.43 -5.88 -26.85
C GLU A 68 48.82 -5.22 -25.52
N THR A 69 49.45 -4.03 -25.58
CA THR A 69 49.74 -3.23 -24.37
C THR A 69 48.47 -2.83 -23.61
N ALA A 70 47.35 -2.61 -24.29
CA ALA A 70 46.05 -2.39 -23.63
C ALA A 70 45.51 -3.66 -22.95
N ARG A 71 45.63 -4.86 -23.56
CA ARG A 71 45.21 -6.13 -22.94
C ARG A 71 46.03 -6.42 -21.68
N LEU A 72 47.35 -6.35 -21.76
CA LEU A 72 48.25 -6.57 -20.62
C LEU A 72 47.96 -5.61 -19.46
N ARG A 73 47.62 -4.34 -19.76
CA ARG A 73 47.22 -3.36 -18.74
C ARG A 73 45.92 -3.73 -18.04
N VAL A 74 44.91 -4.22 -18.77
CA VAL A 74 43.63 -4.68 -18.18
C VAL A 74 43.84 -5.93 -17.33
N GLU A 75 44.70 -6.85 -17.78
CA GLU A 75 45.02 -8.08 -17.04
C GLU A 75 45.75 -7.78 -15.72
N ALA A 76 46.76 -6.91 -15.73
CA ALA A 76 47.43 -6.43 -14.52
C ALA A 76 46.46 -5.72 -13.55
N GLN A 77 45.49 -4.96 -14.05
CA GLN A 77 44.43 -4.37 -13.23
C GLN A 77 43.47 -5.41 -12.65
N ARG A 78 43.14 -6.49 -13.38
CA ARG A 78 42.30 -7.59 -12.87
C ARG A 78 43.01 -8.42 -11.80
N ALA A 79 44.32 -8.60 -11.91
CA ALA A 79 45.13 -9.32 -10.93
C ALA A 79 45.15 -8.61 -9.56
N THR A 80 45.18 -7.27 -9.56
CA THR A 80 45.25 -6.44 -8.34
C THR A 80 43.90 -6.12 -7.69
N GLN A 81 42.77 -6.55 -8.28
CA GLN A 81 41.43 -6.34 -7.71
C GLN A 81 41.16 -7.20 -6.47
N THR A 82 40.54 -6.58 -5.46
CA THR A 82 40.04 -7.28 -4.26
C THR A 82 38.79 -8.12 -4.59
N GLU A 83 38.42 -9.04 -3.69
CA GLU A 83 37.24 -9.91 -3.91
C GLU A 83 35.94 -9.14 -4.02
N ALA A 84 35.76 -8.06 -3.23
CA ALA A 84 34.60 -7.19 -3.35
C ALA A 84 34.50 -6.53 -4.74
N GLN A 85 35.61 -6.01 -5.27
CA GLN A 85 35.66 -5.43 -6.62
C GLN A 85 35.46 -6.48 -7.72
N LYS A 86 35.92 -7.72 -7.51
CA LYS A 86 35.64 -8.85 -8.40
C LYS A 86 34.16 -9.23 -8.37
N ALA A 87 33.52 -9.24 -7.20
CA ALA A 87 32.10 -9.50 -7.04
C ALA A 87 31.25 -8.43 -7.73
N GLU A 88 31.53 -7.14 -7.49
CA GLU A 88 30.86 -6.01 -8.15
C GLU A 88 31.03 -6.02 -9.68
N ARG A 89 32.24 -6.36 -10.18
CA ARG A 89 32.46 -6.54 -11.62
C ARG A 89 31.67 -7.74 -12.18
N ASN A 90 31.65 -8.86 -11.47
CA ASN A 90 30.90 -10.05 -11.90
C ASN A 90 29.39 -9.79 -11.84
N GLU A 91 28.90 -8.98 -10.90
CA GLU A 91 27.51 -8.54 -10.81
C GLU A 91 27.12 -7.59 -11.94
N THR A 92 27.96 -6.60 -12.25
CA THR A 92 27.73 -5.70 -13.40
C THR A 92 27.84 -6.44 -14.74
N GLU A 93 28.74 -7.43 -14.88
CA GLU A 93 28.76 -8.34 -16.03
C GLU A 93 27.52 -9.23 -16.07
N ARG A 94 27.02 -9.75 -14.93
CA ARG A 94 25.77 -10.52 -14.83
C ARG A 94 24.57 -9.71 -15.28
N LEU A 95 24.39 -8.50 -14.75
CA LEU A 95 23.31 -7.57 -15.11
C LEU A 95 23.39 -7.17 -16.59
N ARG A 96 24.59 -6.99 -17.15
CA ARG A 96 24.78 -6.71 -18.58
C ARG A 96 24.40 -7.92 -19.45
N MET A 97 24.79 -9.13 -19.07
CA MET A 97 24.41 -10.36 -19.78
C MET A 97 22.90 -10.63 -19.67
N GLU A 98 22.29 -10.30 -18.53
CA GLU A 98 20.84 -10.38 -18.31
C GLU A 98 20.08 -9.37 -19.18
N ALA A 99 20.52 -8.11 -19.23
CA ALA A 99 19.99 -7.11 -20.15
C ALA A 99 20.14 -7.51 -21.63
N GLN A 100 21.27 -8.13 -22.01
CA GLN A 100 21.45 -8.67 -23.36
C GLN A 100 20.51 -9.85 -23.66
N ARG A 101 20.28 -10.75 -22.70
CA ARG A 101 19.31 -11.86 -22.85
C ARG A 101 17.86 -11.37 -22.90
N ALA A 102 17.54 -10.28 -22.19
CA ALA A 102 16.23 -9.63 -22.24
C ALA A 102 16.01 -8.93 -23.59
N ALA A 103 17.05 -8.32 -24.16
CA ALA A 103 17.00 -7.68 -25.48
C ALA A 103 17.06 -8.66 -26.67
N GLN A 104 17.49 -9.90 -26.47
CA GLN A 104 17.46 -10.94 -27.50
C GLN A 104 16.03 -11.33 -27.88
N THR A 105 15.79 -11.48 -29.18
CA THR A 105 14.53 -11.99 -29.72
C THR A 105 14.38 -13.49 -29.45
N ASP A 106 13.14 -13.97 -29.42
CA ASP A 106 12.90 -15.38 -29.10
C ASP A 106 13.37 -16.34 -30.20
N ALA A 107 13.48 -15.86 -31.45
CA ALA A 107 14.12 -16.59 -32.55
C ALA A 107 15.63 -16.81 -32.31
N GLU A 108 16.34 -15.80 -31.80
CA GLU A 108 17.77 -15.93 -31.45
C GLU A 108 17.98 -16.90 -30.27
N LYS A 109 17.08 -16.86 -29.27
CA LYS A 109 17.08 -17.80 -28.14
C LYS A 109 16.82 -19.24 -28.61
N ALA A 110 15.85 -19.44 -29.51
CA ALA A 110 15.55 -20.75 -30.09
C ALA A 110 16.76 -21.33 -30.82
N ASN A 111 17.39 -20.56 -31.70
CA ASN A 111 18.59 -20.97 -32.46
C ASN A 111 19.77 -21.35 -31.53
N MET A 112 20.01 -20.59 -30.46
CA MET A 112 21.05 -20.95 -29.48
C MET A 112 20.72 -22.23 -28.71
N ASN A 113 19.45 -22.44 -28.34
CA ASN A 113 19.02 -23.65 -27.64
C ASN A 113 19.11 -24.90 -28.53
N GLU A 114 18.78 -24.79 -29.81
CA GLU A 114 18.93 -25.87 -30.78
C GLU A 114 20.40 -26.24 -30.99
N ALA A 115 21.28 -25.26 -31.19
CA ALA A 115 22.72 -25.47 -31.27
C ALA A 115 23.31 -26.13 -30.00
N ALA A 116 22.75 -25.83 -28.82
CA ALA A 116 23.14 -26.49 -27.58
C ALA A 116 22.67 -27.97 -27.52
N ARG A 117 21.43 -28.27 -27.94
CA ARG A 117 20.91 -29.64 -28.00
C ARG A 117 21.73 -30.52 -28.95
N LEU A 118 22.00 -30.04 -30.16
CA LEU A 118 22.78 -30.76 -31.17
C LEU A 118 24.20 -31.11 -30.70
N ARG A 119 24.85 -30.23 -29.92
CA ARG A 119 26.17 -30.51 -29.31
C ARG A 119 26.11 -31.64 -28.29
N VAL A 120 25.11 -31.65 -27.41
CA VAL A 120 24.93 -32.71 -26.40
C VAL A 120 24.59 -34.04 -27.06
N GLU A 121 23.77 -34.02 -28.11
CA GLU A 121 23.42 -35.21 -28.88
C GLU A 121 24.63 -35.81 -29.63
N ALA A 122 25.45 -34.97 -30.28
CA ALA A 122 26.69 -35.41 -30.91
C ALA A 122 27.68 -36.04 -29.92
N GLN A 123 27.86 -35.45 -28.73
CA GLN A 123 28.67 -36.03 -27.66
C GLN A 123 28.10 -37.38 -27.17
N ARG A 124 26.76 -37.48 -27.05
CA ARG A 124 26.10 -38.72 -26.62
C ARG A 124 26.20 -39.86 -27.64
N ALA A 125 26.20 -39.53 -28.93
CA ALA A 125 26.35 -40.51 -30.00
C ALA A 125 27.73 -41.21 -29.99
N GLN A 126 28.77 -40.53 -29.51
CA GLN A 126 30.15 -41.06 -29.41
C GLN A 126 30.35 -42.06 -28.25
N LEU A 127 29.40 -42.18 -27.31
CA LEU A 127 29.50 -43.09 -26.16
C LEU A 127 29.02 -44.51 -26.50
N SER A 128 29.55 -45.53 -25.83
CA SER A 128 29.11 -46.92 -26.02
C SER A 128 27.66 -47.15 -25.53
N ALA A 129 26.99 -48.19 -26.06
CA ALA A 129 25.59 -48.46 -25.74
C ALA A 129 25.35 -48.81 -24.26
N VAL A 130 26.30 -49.52 -23.63
CA VAL A 130 26.22 -49.91 -22.20
C VAL A 130 26.26 -48.68 -21.29
N VAL A 131 27.25 -47.80 -21.48
CA VAL A 131 27.39 -46.54 -20.70
C VAL A 131 26.17 -45.64 -20.90
N ARG A 132 25.61 -45.58 -22.12
CA ARG A 132 24.35 -44.86 -22.40
C ARG A 132 23.15 -45.44 -21.64
N ALA A 133 23.09 -46.75 -21.41
CA ALA A 133 22.00 -47.40 -20.68
C ALA A 133 22.10 -47.13 -19.17
N GLU A 134 23.30 -47.24 -18.59
CA GLU A 134 23.55 -46.96 -17.17
C GLU A 134 23.19 -45.51 -16.79
N GLN A 135 23.65 -44.53 -17.57
CA GLN A 135 23.33 -43.11 -17.35
C GLN A 135 21.82 -42.83 -17.40
N ASN A 136 21.06 -43.54 -18.26
CA ASN A 136 19.61 -43.44 -18.31
C ASN A 136 18.93 -44.06 -17.08
N ALA A 137 19.41 -45.21 -16.61
CA ALA A 137 18.88 -45.86 -15.41
C ALA A 137 19.11 -44.98 -14.17
N GLU A 138 20.30 -44.39 -14.04
CA GLU A 138 20.63 -43.49 -12.93
C GLU A 138 19.79 -42.22 -12.93
N GLN A 139 19.56 -41.59 -14.10
CA GLN A 139 18.65 -40.45 -14.22
C GLN A 139 17.21 -40.79 -13.81
N ARG A 140 16.70 -41.98 -14.16
CA ARG A 140 15.36 -42.43 -13.74
C ARG A 140 15.27 -42.58 -12.22
N ALA A 141 16.23 -43.26 -11.59
CA ALA A 141 16.29 -43.43 -10.14
C ALA A 141 16.38 -42.08 -9.39
N ARG A 142 17.25 -41.17 -9.84
CA ARG A 142 17.37 -39.80 -9.29
C ARG A 142 16.05 -39.02 -9.42
N THR A 143 15.31 -39.19 -10.51
CA THR A 143 14.02 -38.50 -10.72
C THR A 143 12.93 -39.07 -9.81
N GLN A 144 12.92 -40.37 -9.56
CA GLN A 144 11.94 -41.03 -8.69
C GLN A 144 12.12 -40.64 -7.22
N ASN A 145 13.35 -40.71 -6.68
CA ASN A 145 13.64 -40.26 -5.31
C ASN A 145 13.35 -38.77 -5.10
N ARG A 146 13.48 -37.95 -6.15
CA ARG A 146 13.17 -36.51 -6.08
C ARG A 146 11.68 -36.22 -5.99
N ARG A 147 10.80 -37.13 -6.46
CA ARG A 147 9.34 -37.01 -6.29
C ARG A 147 8.93 -37.41 -4.87
N SER A 148 9.33 -38.58 -4.38
CA SER A 148 8.98 -39.04 -3.02
C SER A 148 9.42 -38.06 -1.92
N ASN A 149 10.60 -37.46 -2.04
CA ASN A 149 11.09 -36.47 -1.08
C ASN A 149 10.35 -35.12 -1.17
N PHE A 150 9.70 -34.82 -2.30
CA PHE A 150 8.89 -33.61 -2.46
C PHE A 150 7.57 -33.76 -1.71
N ASP A 151 6.86 -34.86 -1.98
CA ASP A 151 5.58 -35.20 -1.35
C ASP A 151 5.70 -35.24 0.19
N GLU A 152 6.79 -35.80 0.71
CA GLU A 152 7.05 -35.88 2.16
C GLU A 152 7.40 -34.52 2.79
N HIS A 153 8.06 -33.63 2.03
CA HIS A 153 8.37 -32.27 2.50
C HIS A 153 7.13 -31.37 2.51
N GLU A 154 6.27 -31.50 1.50
CA GLU A 154 5.01 -30.77 1.38
C GLU A 154 4.07 -31.11 2.55
N ALA A 155 3.84 -32.40 2.81
CA ALA A 155 3.02 -32.86 3.94
C ALA A 155 3.56 -32.40 5.32
N ARG A 156 4.88 -32.27 5.48
CA ARG A 156 5.50 -31.72 6.71
C ARG A 156 5.33 -30.20 6.80
N ALA A 157 5.42 -29.47 5.69
CA ALA A 157 5.25 -28.02 5.65
C ALA A 157 3.80 -27.59 5.96
N GLU A 158 2.80 -28.31 5.45
CA GLU A 158 1.38 -28.07 5.78
C GLU A 158 1.11 -28.28 7.28
N ASN A 159 1.60 -29.38 7.85
CA ASN A 159 1.45 -29.65 9.27
C ASN A 159 2.19 -28.62 10.17
N ALA A 160 3.35 -28.12 9.74
CA ALA A 160 4.09 -27.08 10.45
C ALA A 160 3.37 -25.72 10.41
N THR A 161 2.87 -25.31 9.24
CA THR A 161 2.13 -24.05 9.07
C THR A 161 0.79 -24.04 9.83
N ALA A 162 0.07 -25.17 9.85
CA ALA A 162 -1.13 -25.35 10.67
C ALA A 162 -0.84 -25.13 12.17
N ARG A 163 0.23 -25.76 12.70
CA ARG A 163 0.66 -25.60 14.10
C ARG A 163 1.08 -24.16 14.42
N LEU A 164 1.86 -23.52 13.55
CA LEU A 164 2.29 -22.13 13.73
C LEU A 164 1.09 -21.17 13.76
N ARG A 165 0.11 -21.35 12.86
CA ARG A 165 -1.13 -20.55 12.83
C ARG A 165 -1.95 -20.69 14.10
N MET A 166 -1.95 -21.87 14.72
CA MET A 166 -2.64 -22.14 15.99
C MET A 166 -1.93 -21.49 17.19
N GLN A 167 -0.59 -21.57 17.26
CA GLN A 167 0.20 -20.88 18.29
C GLN A 167 0.11 -19.36 18.18
N LEU A 168 0.19 -18.80 16.98
CA LEU A 168 0.08 -17.35 16.75
C LEU A 168 -1.29 -16.80 17.16
N LYS A 169 -2.39 -17.52 16.90
CA LYS A 169 -3.72 -17.16 17.41
C LYS A 169 -3.74 -17.15 18.94
N ARG A 170 -3.22 -18.18 19.59
CA ARG A 170 -3.22 -18.30 21.06
C ARG A 170 -2.40 -17.19 21.73
N ASN A 171 -1.19 -16.92 21.24
CA ASN A 171 -0.30 -15.88 21.78
C ASN A 171 -0.81 -14.45 21.55
N LYS A 172 -1.69 -14.23 20.57
CA LYS A 172 -2.30 -12.92 20.31
C LYS A 172 -3.46 -12.60 21.26
N VAL A 173 -4.16 -13.62 21.77
CA VAL A 173 -5.23 -13.47 22.76
C VAL A 173 -4.66 -13.13 24.14
N THR A 174 -3.58 -13.78 24.58
CA THR A 174 -3.02 -13.57 25.95
C THR A 174 -2.29 -12.24 26.16
N LYS A 175 -1.89 -11.51 25.12
CA LYS A 175 -1.13 -10.23 25.27
C LYS A 175 -1.98 -8.96 25.24
N LEU A 176 -3.27 -9.07 24.94
CA LEU A 176 -4.20 -7.94 24.83
C LEU A 176 -4.75 -7.45 26.20
N CYS A 177 -4.26 -7.93 27.34
CA CYS A 177 -4.81 -7.55 28.66
C CYS A 177 -4.03 -6.43 29.38
N ALA A 178 -2.82 -6.07 28.94
CA ALA A 178 -1.89 -5.23 29.72
C ALA A 178 -1.97 -3.71 29.44
N ALA A 179 -3.09 -3.04 29.76
CA ALA A 179 -3.09 -1.57 29.87
C ALA A 179 -4.03 -1.01 30.95
N GLY A 180 -3.42 -0.64 32.07
CA GLY A 180 -3.69 0.63 32.77
C GLY A 180 -4.98 0.79 33.57
N PHE A 181 -5.99 -0.04 33.34
CA PHE A 181 -7.02 -0.28 34.34
C PHE A 181 -6.51 -1.31 35.33
N GLU A 182 -6.82 -1.13 36.61
CA GLU A 182 -6.92 -2.25 37.55
C GLU A 182 -8.12 -3.09 37.08
N VAL A 183 -7.86 -3.97 36.12
CA VAL A 183 -8.76 -5.08 35.81
C VAL A 183 -8.50 -6.08 36.94
N ASP A 184 -9.52 -6.38 37.74
CA ASP A 184 -9.43 -7.45 38.73
C ASP A 184 -9.02 -8.74 38.00
N ASP A 185 -7.78 -9.20 38.24
CA ASP A 185 -7.19 -10.37 37.56
C ASP A 185 -7.90 -11.70 37.90
N ASN A 186 -8.88 -11.63 38.81
CA ASN A 186 -9.94 -12.62 38.94
C ASN A 186 -10.87 -12.52 37.71
N GLY A 187 -10.46 -13.13 36.59
CA GLY A 187 -11.14 -13.12 35.29
C GLY A 187 -12.51 -13.82 35.24
N GLU A 188 -13.32 -13.74 36.29
CA GLU A 188 -14.73 -14.09 36.29
C GLU A 188 -15.51 -13.01 35.55
N ALA A 189 -16.25 -13.40 34.51
CA ALA A 189 -17.11 -12.47 33.80
C ALA A 189 -18.21 -11.95 34.76
N HIS A 190 -18.23 -10.64 35.03
CA HIS A 190 -19.22 -10.03 35.92
C HIS A 190 -20.64 -10.20 35.36
N TYR A 191 -21.33 -11.24 35.83
CA TYR A 191 -22.70 -11.55 35.44
C TYR A 191 -23.68 -10.62 36.15
N GLY A 192 -24.09 -9.53 35.49
CA GLY A 192 -25.05 -8.55 35.99
C GLY A 192 -26.51 -9.03 36.13
N GLY A 193 -26.73 -10.35 36.15
CA GLY A 193 -28.06 -10.95 36.17
C GLY A 193 -28.76 -10.97 34.80
N PRO A 194 -30.00 -11.49 34.74
CA PRO A 194 -30.82 -11.45 33.54
C PRO A 194 -31.30 -10.02 33.23
N LEU A 195 -31.36 -9.66 31.94
CA LEU A 195 -31.93 -8.39 31.47
C LEU A 195 -33.47 -8.48 31.42
N ASN A 196 -34.11 -8.63 32.58
CA ASN A 196 -35.55 -8.90 32.71
C ASN A 196 -36.37 -7.77 33.38
N PHE A 197 -35.74 -6.73 33.93
CA PHE A 197 -36.46 -5.64 34.58
C PHE A 197 -36.98 -4.65 33.54
N ILE A 198 -38.31 -4.54 33.41
CA ILE A 198 -38.96 -3.68 32.40
C ILE A 198 -39.22 -2.30 33.00
N CYS A 199 -38.80 -1.24 32.31
CA CYS A 199 -39.08 0.13 32.71
C CYS A 199 -40.57 0.46 32.55
N THR A 200 -41.18 0.96 33.63
CA THR A 200 -42.60 1.34 33.70
C THR A 200 -43.03 2.45 32.74
N HIS A 201 -42.11 3.30 32.27
CA HIS A 201 -42.44 4.43 31.39
C HIS A 201 -42.27 4.14 29.90
N CYS A 202 -41.27 3.33 29.51
CA CYS A 202 -40.88 3.14 28.11
C CYS A 202 -40.71 1.67 27.68
N GLY A 203 -40.92 0.70 28.58
CA GLY A 203 -40.82 -0.73 28.26
C GLY A 203 -39.41 -1.27 28.02
N SER A 204 -38.36 -0.44 28.11
CA SER A 204 -36.96 -0.86 27.96
C SER A 204 -36.56 -1.88 29.05
N LYS A 205 -35.75 -2.87 28.70
CA LYS A 205 -35.25 -3.90 29.62
C LYS A 205 -33.92 -3.48 30.23
N HIS A 206 -33.76 -3.73 31.52
CA HIS A 206 -32.63 -3.31 32.36
C HIS A 206 -32.11 -4.47 33.22
N PHE A 207 -30.89 -4.33 33.71
CA PHE A 207 -30.31 -5.23 34.72
C PHE A 207 -30.73 -4.81 36.14
N GLU A 208 -30.62 -5.72 37.10
CA GLU A 208 -30.96 -5.41 38.50
C GLU A 208 -30.04 -4.34 39.11
N SER A 209 -28.75 -4.36 38.74
CA SER A 209 -27.74 -3.40 39.18
C SER A 209 -27.98 -1.96 38.71
N GLU A 210 -28.80 -1.75 37.68
CA GLU A 210 -29.17 -0.43 37.16
C GLU A 210 -30.34 0.21 37.97
N LYS A 211 -30.91 -0.53 38.91
CA LYS A 211 -32.04 -0.09 39.73
C LYS A 211 -31.60 0.90 40.81
N ILE A 212 -32.30 2.03 40.89
CA ILE A 212 -32.13 2.99 41.98
C ILE A 212 -33.09 2.60 43.11
N SER A 213 -32.57 2.34 44.32
CA SER A 213 -33.31 1.77 45.46
C SER A 213 -34.65 2.47 45.78
N ASN A 214 -34.72 3.79 45.54
CA ASN A 214 -35.89 4.61 45.87
C ASN A 214 -36.82 4.90 44.68
N LYS A 215 -36.62 4.29 43.50
CA LYS A 215 -37.39 4.59 42.27
C LYS A 215 -38.05 3.37 41.60
N GLY A 216 -38.11 2.23 42.28
CA GLY A 216 -38.85 1.05 41.81
C GLY A 216 -38.36 0.53 40.46
N LEU A 217 -39.25 0.48 39.45
CA LEU A 217 -38.97 0.08 38.07
C LEU A 217 -38.89 1.30 37.12
N SER A 218 -38.30 2.39 37.60
CA SER A 218 -38.06 3.61 36.83
C SER A 218 -36.56 3.84 36.70
N PHE A 219 -36.07 3.92 35.46
CA PHE A 219 -34.64 3.94 35.15
C PHE A 219 -34.25 5.27 34.49
N TYR A 220 -33.04 5.75 34.79
CA TYR A 220 -32.52 6.99 34.23
C TYR A 220 -32.05 6.78 32.78
N GLY A 221 -31.34 5.68 32.51
CA GLY A 221 -30.60 5.44 31.26
C GLY A 221 -31.44 5.21 30.00
N CYS A 222 -32.76 5.09 30.10
CA CYS A 222 -33.65 4.88 28.95
C CYS A 222 -34.54 6.09 28.63
N CYS A 223 -35.30 6.56 29.61
CA CYS A 223 -36.31 7.61 29.46
C CYS A 223 -36.19 8.72 30.51
N GLN A 224 -35.08 8.75 31.25
CA GLN A 224 -34.84 9.70 32.34
C GLN A 224 -36.02 9.74 33.34
N HIS A 225 -36.45 8.56 33.81
CA HIS A 225 -37.64 8.39 34.68
C HIS A 225 -38.96 8.89 34.07
N GLY A 226 -39.16 8.70 32.76
CA GLY A 226 -40.36 9.12 32.05
C GLY A 226 -40.37 10.59 31.61
N THR A 227 -39.29 11.34 31.87
CA THR A 227 -39.14 12.73 31.38
C THR A 227 -39.01 12.78 29.86
N ILE A 228 -38.38 11.75 29.26
CA ILE A 228 -38.18 11.64 27.81
C ILE A 228 -39.14 10.58 27.26
N LYS A 229 -40.09 11.01 26.42
CA LYS A 229 -40.90 10.10 25.60
C LYS A 229 -40.10 9.71 24.35
N VAL A 230 -39.54 8.51 24.34
CA VAL A 230 -38.87 7.94 23.18
C VAL A 230 -39.91 7.28 22.27
N GLU A 231 -40.19 7.89 21.13
CA GLU A 231 -41.04 7.29 20.09
C GLU A 231 -40.17 6.40 19.20
N ILE A 232 -40.37 5.08 19.30
CA ILE A 232 -39.66 4.11 18.46
C ILE A 232 -40.40 4.05 17.12
N PRO A 233 -39.78 4.46 15.99
CA PRO A 233 -40.42 4.35 14.69
C PRO A 233 -40.63 2.87 14.33
N ASP A 234 -41.79 2.54 13.76
CA ASP A 234 -41.95 1.19 13.23
C ASP A 234 -41.05 1.01 12.01
N TYR A 235 -40.39 -0.15 11.96
CA TYR A 235 -39.37 -0.49 10.99
C TYR A 235 -39.93 -1.46 9.95
N PRO A 236 -39.44 -1.47 8.69
CA PRO A 236 -40.03 -2.26 7.62
C PRO A 236 -40.05 -3.76 7.92
N GLU A 237 -41.11 -4.45 7.49
CA GLU A 237 -41.25 -5.90 7.70
C GLU A 237 -40.05 -6.68 7.13
N GLU A 238 -39.51 -6.23 6.01
CA GLU A 238 -38.32 -6.75 5.35
C GLU A 238 -37.07 -6.61 6.22
N LEU A 239 -36.92 -5.48 6.90
CA LEU A 239 -35.83 -5.26 7.85
C LEU A 239 -36.01 -6.15 9.09
N LYS A 240 -37.24 -6.39 9.57
CA LYS A 240 -37.51 -7.36 10.66
C LYS A 240 -37.02 -8.77 10.26
N LYS A 241 -37.38 -9.20 9.04
CA LYS A 241 -36.95 -10.49 8.47
C LYS A 241 -35.44 -10.60 8.33
N LEU A 242 -34.73 -9.52 8.00
CA LEU A 242 -33.27 -9.49 8.00
C LEU A 242 -32.69 -9.63 9.41
N PHE A 243 -33.27 -8.97 10.43
CA PHE A 243 -32.83 -9.12 11.81
C PHE A 243 -32.92 -10.56 12.33
N ASP A 244 -33.83 -11.39 11.83
CA ASP A 244 -33.92 -12.81 12.22
C ASP A 244 -32.81 -13.69 11.62
N LEU A 245 -32.14 -13.25 10.55
CA LEU A 245 -31.04 -14.00 9.93
C LEU A 245 -29.76 -13.94 10.78
N PRO A 246 -29.10 -15.09 11.06
CA PRO A 246 -27.86 -15.11 11.83
C PRO A 246 -26.69 -14.47 11.07
N GLU A 247 -26.67 -14.56 9.74
CA GLU A 247 -25.67 -13.91 8.88
C GLU A 247 -25.73 -12.39 8.99
N PHE A 248 -26.92 -11.81 8.91
CA PHE A 248 -27.14 -10.37 9.08
C PHE A 248 -26.69 -9.89 10.46
N LYS A 249 -27.03 -10.62 11.54
CA LYS A 249 -26.55 -10.33 12.90
C LYS A 249 -25.02 -10.42 13.03
N ARG A 250 -24.39 -11.43 12.43
CA ARG A 250 -22.94 -11.63 12.42
C ARG A 250 -22.22 -10.48 11.71
N ASP A 251 -22.74 -10.08 10.56
CA ASP A 251 -22.08 -9.16 9.64
C ASP A 251 -22.65 -7.73 9.72
N ILE A 252 -23.42 -7.41 10.78
CA ILE A 252 -24.09 -6.11 10.95
C ILE A 252 -23.14 -4.92 10.93
N ARG A 253 -21.89 -5.08 11.40
CA ARG A 253 -20.87 -4.02 11.38
C ARG A 253 -20.39 -3.69 9.96
N PRO A 254 -19.84 -4.64 9.16
CA PRO A 254 -19.47 -4.35 7.77
C PRO A 254 -20.69 -3.97 6.92
N LEU A 255 -21.87 -4.55 7.16
CA LEU A 255 -23.10 -4.12 6.49
C LEU A 255 -23.43 -2.65 6.75
N ASN A 256 -23.41 -2.19 8.01
CA ASN A 256 -23.62 -0.77 8.32
C ASN A 256 -22.54 0.12 7.72
N ASN A 257 -21.28 -0.35 7.66
CA ASN A 257 -20.17 0.39 7.07
C ASN A 257 -20.38 0.63 5.56
N VAL A 258 -20.68 -0.41 4.77
CA VAL A 258 -20.92 -0.24 3.31
C VAL A 258 -22.20 0.51 2.97
N HIS A 259 -23.10 0.73 3.93
CA HIS A 259 -24.31 1.56 3.77
C HIS A 259 -24.17 2.98 4.35
N SER A 260 -23.00 3.34 4.88
CA SER A 260 -22.77 4.69 5.40
C SER A 260 -22.69 5.76 4.27
N PHE A 261 -23.18 6.96 4.56
CA PHE A 261 -23.21 8.09 3.60
C PHE A 261 -21.92 8.92 3.58
N GLY A 262 -21.12 8.86 4.65
CA GLY A 262 -19.82 9.53 4.74
C GLY A 262 -18.80 8.60 5.37
N SER A 263 -17.54 8.76 4.95
CA SER A 263 -16.41 8.05 5.55
C SER A 263 -15.95 8.75 6.83
N PHE A 264 -15.62 7.96 7.85
CA PHE A 264 -14.82 8.42 8.97
C PHE A 264 -13.37 8.53 8.49
N ASN A 265 -12.83 9.74 8.45
CA ASN A 265 -11.43 10.00 8.15
C ASN A 265 -10.75 10.65 9.35
N ALA A 266 -9.58 10.15 9.71
CA ALA A 266 -8.73 10.75 10.74
C ALA A 266 -7.30 10.24 10.59
N ASP A 267 -6.33 10.95 11.15
CA ASP A 267 -4.94 10.49 11.19
C ASP A 267 -4.80 9.37 12.24
N VAL A 268 -5.00 8.12 11.80
CA VAL A 268 -4.93 6.94 12.66
C VAL A 268 -3.48 6.61 12.98
N VAL A 269 -3.12 6.67 14.27
CA VAL A 269 -1.78 6.30 14.74
C VAL A 269 -1.67 4.78 14.82
N ASN A 270 -1.05 4.18 13.82
CA ASN A 270 -0.76 2.75 13.83
C ASN A 270 0.48 2.44 14.67
N PHE A 271 0.28 2.06 15.94
CA PHE A 271 1.36 1.62 16.84
C PHE A 271 1.98 0.25 16.48
N GLY A 272 1.54 -0.38 15.39
CA GLY A 272 2.01 -1.70 14.96
C GLY A 272 1.46 -2.87 15.79
N VAL A 273 1.75 -4.09 15.34
CA VAL A 273 1.16 -5.34 15.90
C VAL A 273 1.77 -5.73 17.27
N ASN A 274 2.89 -5.10 17.67
CA ASN A 274 3.71 -5.50 18.82
C ASN A 274 3.64 -4.56 20.04
N ARG A 275 2.59 -3.72 20.16
CA ARG A 275 2.39 -2.92 21.37
C ARG A 275 1.97 -3.82 22.55
N PRO A 276 2.55 -3.65 23.75
CA PRO A 276 1.99 -4.25 24.96
C PRO A 276 0.61 -3.63 25.26
N GLY A 277 -0.37 -4.48 25.61
CA GLY A 277 -1.70 -4.06 26.04
C GLY A 277 -2.84 -4.28 25.02
N PRO A 278 -4.09 -4.03 25.42
CA PRO A 278 -5.25 -4.07 24.53
C PRO A 278 -5.09 -3.19 23.31
N TYR A 279 -5.74 -3.61 22.22
CA TYR A 279 -5.81 -2.85 20.99
C TYR A 279 -6.57 -1.55 21.24
N ALA A 280 -5.87 -0.42 21.13
CA ALA A 280 -6.46 0.90 21.12
C ALA A 280 -6.48 1.43 19.69
N PHE A 281 -7.67 1.74 19.19
CA PHE A 281 -7.82 2.59 18.00
C PHE A 281 -7.56 4.03 18.43
N VAL A 282 -6.43 4.60 18.00
CA VAL A 282 -6.02 5.96 18.39
C VAL A 282 -5.96 6.85 17.16
N VAL A 283 -6.69 7.95 17.28
CA VAL A 283 -6.67 9.07 16.35
C VAL A 283 -5.74 10.14 16.90
N GLN A 284 -4.89 10.70 16.04
CA GLN A 284 -4.15 11.91 16.30
C GLN A 284 -4.79 13.07 15.53
N GLY A 285 -4.70 14.28 16.08
CA GLY A 285 -5.26 15.46 15.43
C GLY A 285 -6.79 15.45 15.42
N GLN A 286 -7.38 15.67 14.26
CA GLN A 286 -8.78 16.03 14.08
C GLN A 286 -9.52 14.94 13.31
N VAL A 287 -10.79 14.70 13.68
CA VAL A 287 -11.69 13.79 12.96
C VAL A 287 -12.45 14.59 11.91
N TYR A 288 -12.52 14.06 10.70
CA TYR A 288 -13.24 14.61 9.57
C TYR A 288 -14.25 13.59 9.06
N TYR A 289 -15.49 14.02 8.87
CA TYR A 289 -16.48 13.21 8.15
C TYR A 289 -16.56 13.72 6.73
N GLN A 290 -16.05 12.92 5.79
CA GLN A 290 -16.10 13.25 4.37
C GLN A 290 -17.38 12.69 3.78
N ILE A 291 -18.30 13.59 3.43
CA ILE A 291 -19.54 13.23 2.74
C ILE A 291 -19.31 13.53 1.26
N ASN A 292 -18.84 12.52 0.50
CA ASN A 292 -18.62 12.66 -0.94
C ASN A 292 -19.94 12.89 -1.68
N THR A 293 -20.30 14.17 -1.82
CA THR A 293 -21.40 14.69 -2.65
C THR A 293 -20.96 14.94 -4.09
N ALA A 294 -19.66 15.05 -4.35
CA ALA A 294 -19.11 15.21 -5.69
C ALA A 294 -19.39 13.99 -6.56
N LEU A 295 -20.06 14.20 -7.71
CA LEU A 295 -20.24 13.19 -8.77
C LEU A 295 -18.90 12.75 -9.39
N THR A 296 -17.90 13.62 -9.35
CA THR A 296 -16.63 13.47 -10.08
C THR A 296 -15.53 12.98 -9.15
N ASN A 297 -15.39 11.66 -9.07
CA ASN A 297 -14.05 11.10 -8.87
C ASN A 297 -13.20 11.46 -10.08
N GLU A 298 -11.90 11.70 -9.89
CA GLU A 298 -10.93 11.58 -10.98
C GLU A 298 -11.11 10.19 -11.61
N SER A 299 -11.05 10.10 -12.96
CA SER A 299 -11.72 9.09 -13.79
C SER A 299 -11.34 7.61 -13.62
N ASN A 300 -10.68 7.24 -12.53
CA ASN A 300 -10.21 5.88 -12.25
C ASN A 300 -10.30 5.46 -10.75
N GLN A 301 -10.99 6.22 -9.88
CA GLN A 301 -11.24 5.80 -8.49
C GLN A 301 -12.65 5.21 -8.31
N PRO A 302 -12.80 4.09 -7.58
CA PRO A 302 -14.10 3.48 -7.31
C PRO A 302 -15.00 4.41 -6.50
N LYS A 303 -16.30 4.40 -6.81
CA LYS A 303 -17.30 5.25 -6.16
C LYS A 303 -17.54 4.74 -4.73
N SER A 304 -17.72 5.63 -3.75
CA SER A 304 -17.81 5.22 -2.35
C SER A 304 -18.82 6.03 -1.53
N HIS A 305 -19.30 5.43 -0.43
CA HIS A 305 -20.17 6.06 0.57
C HIS A 305 -21.41 6.71 -0.07
N GLY A 306 -21.63 8.03 0.11
CA GLY A 306 -22.76 8.77 -0.46
C GLY A 306 -22.94 8.63 -1.98
N GLN A 307 -21.84 8.48 -2.72
CA GLN A 307 -21.88 8.28 -4.18
C GLN A 307 -22.61 6.99 -4.59
N LEU A 308 -22.61 5.96 -3.72
CA LEU A 308 -23.26 4.67 -3.97
C LEU A 308 -24.81 4.71 -3.87
N TYR A 309 -25.39 5.88 -3.63
CA TYR A 309 -26.84 6.15 -3.70
C TYR A 309 -27.25 6.93 -4.96
N ILE A 310 -26.27 7.33 -5.78
CA ILE A 310 -26.45 8.06 -7.04
C ILE A 310 -26.32 7.12 -8.26
N VAL A 311 -25.54 6.06 -8.09
CA VAL A 311 -25.09 5.13 -9.13
C VAL A 311 -26.17 4.08 -9.43
N ASP A 312 -26.04 3.39 -10.57
CA ASP A 312 -26.86 2.22 -10.89
C ASP A 312 -26.88 1.25 -9.69
N PRO A 313 -28.05 0.78 -9.22
CA PRO A 313 -28.15 -0.18 -8.12
C PRO A 313 -27.26 -1.43 -8.27
N GLU A 314 -26.97 -1.89 -9.49
CA GLU A 314 -26.12 -3.07 -9.69
C GLU A 314 -24.63 -2.73 -9.51
N GLU A 315 -24.14 -1.67 -10.16
CA GLU A 315 -22.77 -1.15 -9.95
C GLU A 315 -22.54 -0.75 -8.48
N ALA A 316 -23.57 -0.21 -7.81
CA ALA A 316 -23.51 0.14 -6.40
C ALA A 316 -23.37 -1.10 -5.50
N VAL A 317 -24.05 -2.20 -5.79
CA VAL A 317 -23.91 -3.47 -5.04
C VAL A 317 -22.53 -4.09 -5.27
N GLU A 318 -22.02 -4.10 -6.50
CA GLU A 318 -20.67 -4.59 -6.80
C GLU A 318 -19.59 -3.81 -6.03
N ASN A 319 -19.64 -2.48 -6.04
CA ASN A 319 -18.72 -1.65 -5.26
C ASN A 319 -18.83 -1.92 -3.75
N ARG A 320 -20.03 -2.10 -3.19
CA ARG A 320 -20.23 -2.43 -1.77
C ARG A 320 -19.61 -3.77 -1.39
N ILE A 321 -19.73 -4.79 -2.25
CA ILE A 321 -19.14 -6.12 -2.03
C ILE A 321 -17.62 -6.06 -2.17
N GLY A 322 -17.10 -5.26 -3.11
CA GLY A 322 -15.65 -5.06 -3.32
C GLY A 322 -14.90 -4.48 -2.11
N ILE A 323 -15.60 -3.80 -1.18
CA ILE A 323 -15.01 -3.31 0.08
C ILE A 323 -14.80 -4.46 1.08
N PHE A 324 -15.71 -5.45 1.11
CA PHE A 324 -15.65 -6.60 2.02
C PHE A 324 -16.05 -7.90 1.31
N ASN A 325 -15.05 -8.64 0.82
CA ASN A 325 -15.17 -9.89 0.04
C ASN A 325 -16.04 -11.02 0.65
N ASN A 326 -16.54 -10.88 1.89
CA ASN A 326 -17.28 -11.91 2.64
C ASN A 326 -18.75 -11.52 2.91
N LEU A 327 -19.26 -10.42 2.34
CA LEU A 327 -20.66 -10.02 2.50
C LEU A 327 -21.59 -10.79 1.56
N ASN A 328 -22.77 -11.18 2.06
CA ASN A 328 -23.82 -11.83 1.28
C ASN A 328 -24.46 -10.80 0.30
N PRO A 329 -24.35 -10.98 -1.03
CA PRO A 329 -24.85 -10.03 -2.02
C PRO A 329 -26.35 -9.73 -1.90
N ASP A 330 -27.17 -10.73 -1.59
CA ASP A 330 -28.62 -10.58 -1.48
C ASP A 330 -29.02 -9.69 -0.31
N ILE A 331 -28.27 -9.75 0.80
CA ILE A 331 -28.48 -8.90 1.97
C ILE A 331 -28.09 -7.45 1.63
N VAL A 332 -26.98 -7.24 0.92
CA VAL A 332 -26.54 -5.91 0.47
C VAL A 332 -27.55 -5.29 -0.51
N LYS A 333 -28.06 -6.05 -1.49
CA LYS A 333 -29.07 -5.59 -2.44
C LYS A 333 -30.37 -5.21 -1.73
N LYS A 334 -30.89 -6.06 -0.84
CA LYS A 334 -32.11 -5.78 -0.04
C LYS A 334 -31.98 -4.52 0.83
N LEU A 335 -30.87 -4.38 1.57
CA LEU A 335 -30.62 -3.19 2.38
C LEU A 335 -30.53 -1.91 1.54
N SER A 336 -29.89 -1.99 0.36
CA SER A 336 -29.79 -0.86 -0.57
C SER A 336 -31.16 -0.41 -1.07
N THR A 337 -32.08 -1.34 -1.39
CA THR A 337 -33.47 -1.04 -1.74
C THR A 337 -34.22 -0.37 -0.59
N ILE A 338 -34.25 -1.00 0.59
CA ILE A 338 -34.96 -0.50 1.79
C ILE A 338 -34.48 0.92 2.16
N LEU A 339 -33.17 1.16 2.12
CA LEU A 339 -32.60 2.47 2.43
C LEU A 339 -32.94 3.51 1.37
N SER A 340 -32.95 3.16 0.08
CA SER A 340 -33.31 4.08 -1.00
C SER A 340 -34.79 4.52 -0.93
N GLU A 341 -35.67 3.61 -0.53
CA GLU A 341 -37.11 3.87 -0.43
C GLU A 341 -37.51 4.67 0.82
N ILE A 342 -36.74 4.58 1.90
CA ILE A 342 -37.16 5.11 3.21
C ILE A 342 -36.26 6.25 3.69
N ASN A 343 -34.95 6.16 3.47
CA ASN A 343 -34.02 7.14 3.99
C ASN A 343 -34.13 8.47 3.22
N ALA A 344 -34.53 9.53 3.91
CA ALA A 344 -34.63 10.87 3.34
C ALA A 344 -33.30 11.37 2.74
N HIS A 345 -32.16 10.95 3.31
CA HIS A 345 -30.85 11.29 2.76
C HIS A 345 -30.59 10.58 1.43
N ALA A 346 -30.89 9.28 1.29
CA ALA A 346 -30.76 8.57 0.00
C ALA A 346 -31.57 9.24 -1.11
N LYS A 347 -32.81 9.66 -0.80
CA LYS A 347 -33.65 10.44 -1.72
C LYS A 347 -33.03 11.80 -2.07
N ALA A 348 -32.46 12.51 -1.10
CA ALA A 348 -31.77 13.78 -1.34
C ALA A 348 -30.54 13.63 -2.26
N PHE A 349 -29.73 12.59 -2.09
CA PHE A 349 -28.61 12.27 -2.99
C PHE A 349 -29.10 11.98 -4.41
N LYS A 350 -30.19 11.21 -4.56
CA LYS A 350 -30.78 10.92 -5.88
C LYS A 350 -31.32 12.18 -6.57
N MET A 351 -32.09 13.02 -5.87
CA MET A 351 -32.61 14.29 -6.41
C MET A 351 -31.48 15.25 -6.83
N LEU A 352 -30.41 15.34 -6.03
CA LEU A 352 -29.23 16.16 -6.38
C LEU A 352 -28.60 15.68 -7.69
N TYR A 353 -28.47 14.37 -7.90
CA TYR A 353 -27.91 13.82 -9.13
C TYR A 353 -28.78 14.10 -10.36
N GLU A 354 -30.10 13.91 -10.24
CA GLU A 354 -31.07 14.19 -11.30
C GLU A 354 -30.99 15.66 -11.73
N GLU A 355 -30.92 16.59 -10.77
CA GLU A 355 -30.74 18.02 -11.03
C GLU A 355 -29.37 18.34 -11.66
N ILE A 356 -28.26 17.77 -11.15
CA ILE A 356 -26.93 17.98 -11.73
C ILE A 356 -26.83 17.44 -13.16
N LYS A 357 -27.53 16.34 -13.49
CA LYS A 357 -27.61 15.82 -14.85
C LYS A 357 -28.39 16.78 -15.77
N LEU A 358 -29.55 17.26 -15.32
CA LEU A 358 -30.36 18.24 -16.06
C LEU A 358 -29.58 19.54 -16.32
N GLN A 359 -28.90 20.09 -15.32
CA GLN A 359 -28.10 21.31 -15.47
C GLN A 359 -26.92 21.14 -16.44
N LYS A 360 -26.35 19.93 -16.55
CA LYS A 360 -25.33 19.63 -17.57
C LYS A 360 -25.90 19.58 -18.98
N GLU A 361 -27.05 18.94 -19.16
CA GLU A 361 -27.75 18.90 -20.45
C GLU A 361 -28.11 20.33 -20.92
N ILE A 362 -28.63 21.17 -20.03
CA ILE A 362 -28.91 22.60 -20.31
C ILE A 362 -27.63 23.39 -20.62
N ALA A 363 -26.54 23.15 -19.88
CA ALA A 363 -25.24 23.79 -20.09
C ALA A 363 -24.63 23.43 -21.47
N GLU A 364 -24.73 22.16 -21.87
CA GLU A 364 -24.30 21.67 -23.19
C GLU A 364 -25.16 22.26 -24.33
N GLU A 365 -26.48 22.38 -24.14
CA GLU A 365 -27.38 23.01 -25.13
C GLU A 365 -27.16 24.52 -25.27
N MET A 366 -26.90 25.24 -24.17
CA MET A 366 -26.72 26.70 -24.19
C MET A 366 -25.26 27.15 -24.39
N GLY A 367 -24.29 26.25 -24.31
CA GLY A 367 -22.86 26.58 -24.41
C GLY A 367 -22.34 27.41 -23.24
N VAL A 368 -22.88 27.18 -22.04
CA VAL A 368 -22.55 27.91 -20.79
C VAL A 368 -21.92 26.94 -19.80
N ASP A 369 -21.06 27.42 -18.89
CA ASP A 369 -20.52 26.59 -17.81
C ASP A 369 -21.65 26.07 -16.88
N PRO A 370 -21.62 24.78 -16.48
CA PRO A 370 -22.66 24.20 -15.63
C PRO A 370 -22.66 24.78 -14.22
N LEU A 371 -23.85 24.94 -13.65
CA LEU A 371 -24.05 25.43 -12.28
C LEU A 371 -23.42 24.50 -11.23
N ASN A 372 -22.60 25.06 -10.35
CA ASN A 372 -22.06 24.36 -9.18
C ASN A 372 -23.15 24.20 -8.11
N LEU A 373 -23.78 23.02 -8.09
CA LEU A 373 -24.79 22.65 -7.11
C LEU A 373 -24.16 21.93 -5.90
N SER A 374 -24.53 22.34 -4.69
CA SER A 374 -24.10 21.73 -3.42
C SER A 374 -25.30 21.29 -2.58
N LEU A 375 -25.20 20.13 -1.94
CA LEU A 375 -26.23 19.61 -1.04
C LEU A 375 -25.93 20.01 0.40
N HIS A 376 -26.81 20.82 1.00
CA HIS A 376 -26.69 21.27 2.38
C HIS A 376 -27.80 20.69 3.27
N PHE A 377 -27.43 19.93 4.29
CA PHE A 377 -28.36 19.44 5.32
C PHE A 377 -28.54 20.49 6.43
N GLY A 378 -29.50 21.40 6.24
CA GLY A 378 -29.82 22.46 7.21
C GLY A 378 -30.79 22.02 8.31
N ILE A 379 -30.62 22.56 9.52
CA ILE A 379 -31.62 22.51 10.59
C ILE A 379 -32.72 23.54 10.27
N LYS A 380 -33.99 23.21 10.52
CA LYS A 380 -35.11 24.14 10.28
C LYS A 380 -34.97 25.42 11.14
N PRO A 381 -35.14 26.62 10.56
CA PRO A 381 -35.09 27.86 11.33
C PRO A 381 -36.16 27.84 12.44
N GLY A 382 -35.74 28.14 13.67
CA GLY A 382 -36.59 28.10 14.87
C GLY A 382 -36.46 26.82 15.73
N GLN A 383 -35.67 25.81 15.32
CA GLN A 383 -35.26 24.74 16.23
C GLN A 383 -34.00 25.12 17.02
N ASP A 384 -33.96 24.73 18.29
CA ASP A 384 -32.81 24.94 19.18
C ASP A 384 -31.57 24.22 18.64
N GLN A 385 -30.49 24.98 18.38
CA GLN A 385 -29.21 24.47 17.90
C GLN A 385 -28.56 23.46 18.85
N ARG A 386 -28.99 23.42 20.12
CA ARG A 386 -28.45 22.53 21.18
C ARG A 386 -29.33 21.32 21.47
N ARG A 387 -30.47 21.16 20.79
CA ARG A 387 -31.43 20.05 21.05
C ARG A 387 -30.91 18.68 20.63
N PHE A 388 -30.05 18.66 19.62
CA PHE A 388 -29.14 17.57 19.34
C PHE A 388 -27.75 18.11 19.64
N ASN A 389 -26.92 17.36 20.36
CA ASN A 389 -25.59 17.85 20.77
C ASN A 389 -24.79 18.24 19.52
N LEU A 390 -24.55 19.55 19.34
CA LEU A 390 -23.41 20.01 18.55
C LEU A 390 -22.17 19.34 19.10
N GLN A 391 -21.30 18.85 18.20
CA GLN A 391 -20.07 18.16 18.58
C GLN A 391 -19.26 19.05 19.54
N ALA A 392 -18.99 18.54 20.75
CA ALA A 392 -18.18 19.25 21.73
C ALA A 392 -16.68 19.23 21.36
N SER A 393 -16.32 18.34 20.44
CA SER A 393 -15.06 18.25 19.71
C SER A 393 -15.11 19.12 18.45
N ASN A 394 -13.96 19.70 18.08
CA ASN A 394 -13.77 20.42 16.82
C ASN A 394 -13.81 19.42 15.64
N GLU A 395 -14.97 18.92 15.26
CA GLU A 395 -15.15 18.04 14.11
C GLU A 395 -15.62 18.86 12.91
N ILE A 396 -14.89 18.78 11.79
CA ILE A 396 -15.26 19.50 10.57
C ILE A 396 -15.94 18.51 9.63
N LEU A 397 -17.19 18.83 9.28
CA LEU A 397 -17.87 18.25 8.11
C LEU A 397 -17.30 18.92 6.85
N THR A 398 -16.70 18.12 5.97
CA THR A 398 -16.12 18.53 4.69
C THR A 398 -16.80 17.81 3.54
#